data_AF-A0A355F8H8-F1
#
_entry.id   AF-A0A355F8H8-F1
#
_cell.length_a   1.000
_cell.length_b   1.000
_cell.length_c   1.000
_cell.angle_alpha   90.00
_cell.angle_beta   90.00
_cell.angle_gamma   90.00
#
_symmetry.space_group_name_H-M   'P 1'
#
loop_
_entity.id
_entity.type
_entity.pdbx_description
1 polymer ?
#
loop_
_entity_poly.entity_id
_entity_poly.type
_entity_poly.pdbx_seq_one_letter_code
_entity_poly.pdbx_strand_id
1 'polypeptide(L)'
;DPLKENPTVAAAELLVRASPDLEVVSSDPQAGTLTIKNTKTGETVTMNAEDIKDGKLSFETDKGTTVIDASQNGESGSVQITGNGGQNVTFGAEAPKDLPSWVPIYPGSAVQGAMDSTSDEGRTASFALSTDDGVDDVVSYYETELKNAGLKVTKNVMEAAGQRSGMLSGTSDDEKRTVTVIIGAQDGKTQASINFQEKK
;
A
#
# COMPACT_ATOMS: atom_id res chain seq x y z
N ASP A 1 -6.88 -39.90 5.20
CA ASP A 1 -5.60 -40.18 4.48
C ASP A 1 -5.16 -38.82 3.96
N PRO A 2 -4.12 -38.20 4.55
CA PRO A 2 -3.82 -36.78 4.33
C PRO A 2 -3.58 -36.44 2.85
N LEU A 3 -3.06 -37.39 2.05
CA LEU A 3 -2.89 -37.25 0.59
C LEU A 3 -4.22 -37.15 -0.17
N LYS A 4 -5.30 -37.72 0.37
CA LYS A 4 -6.64 -37.66 -0.21
C LYS A 4 -7.43 -36.41 0.22
N GLU A 5 -7.05 -35.81 1.35
CA GLU A 5 -7.75 -34.66 1.93
C GLU A 5 -7.16 -33.32 1.45
N ASN A 6 -5.83 -33.16 1.49
CA ASN A 6 -5.17 -31.99 0.93
C ASN A 6 -3.78 -32.34 0.36
N PRO A 7 -3.69 -32.64 -0.95
CA PRO A 7 -2.43 -33.05 -1.58
C PRO A 7 -1.35 -31.96 -1.53
N THR A 8 -1.75 -30.68 -1.44
CA THR A 8 -0.82 -29.54 -1.34
C THR A 8 -0.13 -29.52 0.02
N VAL A 9 -0.88 -29.68 1.10
CA VAL A 9 -0.34 -29.75 2.48
C VAL A 9 0.57 -30.97 2.62
N ALA A 10 0.15 -32.13 2.09
CA ALA A 10 0.96 -33.35 2.16
C ALA A 10 2.28 -33.23 1.40
N ALA A 11 2.29 -32.59 0.22
CA ALA A 11 3.51 -32.33 -0.53
C ALA A 11 4.43 -31.34 0.19
N ALA A 12 3.88 -30.27 0.77
CA ALA A 12 4.63 -29.29 1.56
C ALA A 12 5.26 -29.94 2.81
N GLU A 13 4.52 -30.78 3.53
CA GLU A 13 5.00 -31.52 4.70
C GLU A 13 6.17 -32.45 4.35
N LEU A 14 6.11 -33.13 3.20
CA LEU A 14 7.22 -33.97 2.70
C LEU A 14 8.48 -33.15 2.41
N LEU A 15 8.35 -31.98 1.78
CA LEU A 15 9.48 -31.08 1.50
C LEU A 15 10.13 -30.52 2.77
N VAL A 16 9.30 -30.17 3.77
CA VAL A 16 9.78 -29.70 5.07
C VAL A 16 10.56 -30.81 5.78
N ARG A 17 10.04 -32.03 5.80
CA ARG A 17 10.73 -33.20 6.41
C ARG A 17 12.03 -33.57 5.70
N ALA A 18 12.19 -33.22 4.42
CA ALA A 18 13.44 -33.43 3.69
C ALA A 18 14.49 -32.34 3.97
N SER A 19 14.11 -31.24 4.61
CA SER A 19 14.99 -30.10 4.91
C SER A 19 15.59 -30.26 6.33
N PRO A 20 16.92 -30.24 6.50
CA PRO A 20 17.55 -30.47 7.80
C PRO A 20 17.35 -29.31 8.80
N ASP A 21 16.98 -28.13 8.31
CA ASP A 21 16.84 -26.90 9.09
C ASP A 21 15.39 -26.57 9.44
N LEU A 22 14.43 -27.41 9.03
CA LEU A 22 13.00 -27.15 9.21
C LEU A 22 12.33 -28.30 9.97
N GLU A 23 11.38 -27.96 10.82
CA GLU A 23 10.60 -28.89 11.62
C GLU A 23 9.11 -28.61 11.44
N VAL A 24 8.30 -29.65 11.25
CA VAL A 24 6.83 -29.51 11.25
C VAL A 24 6.34 -29.39 12.69
N VAL A 25 5.75 -28.25 13.05
CA VAL A 25 5.17 -28.00 14.38
C VAL A 25 3.72 -28.45 14.44
N SER A 26 2.96 -28.19 13.37
CA SER A 26 1.54 -28.54 13.25
C SER A 26 1.17 -28.82 11.79
N SER A 27 0.24 -29.73 11.55
CA SER A 27 -0.34 -29.98 10.23
C SER A 27 -1.83 -30.24 10.39
N ASP A 28 -2.65 -29.44 9.71
CA ASP A 28 -4.10 -29.60 9.66
C ASP A 28 -4.54 -29.70 8.19
N PRO A 29 -4.64 -30.93 7.65
CA PRO A 29 -5.09 -31.16 6.28
C PRO A 29 -6.54 -30.73 6.02
N GLN A 30 -7.40 -30.67 7.05
CA GLN A 30 -8.80 -30.25 6.92
C GLN A 30 -8.91 -28.74 6.80
N ALA A 31 -8.17 -28.00 7.63
CA ALA A 31 -8.03 -26.55 7.52
C ALA A 31 -7.10 -26.11 6.36
N GLY A 32 -6.36 -27.07 5.78
CA GLY A 32 -5.40 -26.81 4.72
C GLY A 32 -4.15 -26.07 5.19
N THR A 33 -3.76 -26.20 6.45
CA THR A 33 -2.64 -25.46 7.05
C THR A 33 -1.46 -26.34 7.46
N LEU A 34 -0.25 -25.76 7.44
CA LEU A 34 1.00 -26.39 7.86
C LEU A 34 1.86 -25.36 8.61
N THR A 35 2.19 -25.63 9.86
CA THR A 35 3.11 -24.80 10.66
C THR A 35 4.50 -25.42 10.69
N ILE A 36 5.50 -24.62 10.33
CA ILE A 36 6.89 -25.01 10.19
C ILE A 36 7.74 -24.14 11.11
N LYS A 37 8.75 -24.73 11.75
CA LYS A 37 9.76 -24.03 12.53
C LYS A 37 11.11 -24.12 11.84
N ASN A 38 11.82 -23.00 11.73
CA ASN A 38 13.24 -22.99 11.41
C ASN A 38 14.04 -23.36 12.66
N THR A 39 14.77 -24.46 12.63
CA THR A 39 15.52 -24.96 13.80
C THR A 39 16.77 -24.13 14.10
N LYS A 40 17.28 -23.38 13.11
CA LYS A 40 18.43 -22.47 13.27
C LYS A 40 18.03 -21.14 13.91
N THR A 41 16.93 -20.54 13.47
CA THR A 41 16.48 -19.23 13.98
C THR A 41 15.48 -19.35 15.12
N GLY A 42 14.79 -20.49 15.23
CA GLY A 42 13.72 -20.73 16.19
C GLY A 42 12.35 -20.18 15.76
N GLU A 43 12.26 -19.50 14.62
CA GLU A 43 11.05 -18.85 14.12
C GLU A 43 10.06 -19.87 13.56
N THR A 44 8.76 -19.64 13.81
CA THR A 44 7.66 -20.46 13.29
C THR A 44 6.85 -19.70 12.26
N VAL A 45 6.39 -20.40 11.22
CA VAL A 45 5.52 -19.87 10.16
C VAL A 45 4.41 -20.88 9.88
N THR A 46 3.16 -20.44 9.93
CA THR A 46 2.01 -21.20 9.42
C THR A 46 1.72 -20.81 7.97
N MET A 47 1.59 -21.80 7.09
CA MET A 47 1.24 -21.66 5.67
C MET A 47 -0.15 -22.26 5.42
N ASN A 48 -0.96 -21.63 4.56
CA ASN A 48 -2.25 -22.16 4.10
C ASN A 48 -2.18 -22.52 2.60
N ALA A 49 -2.68 -23.71 2.25
CA ALA A 49 -2.63 -24.24 0.89
C ALA A 49 -3.55 -23.53 -0.12
N GLU A 50 -4.61 -22.86 0.34
CA GLU A 50 -5.47 -22.02 -0.51
C GLU A 50 -4.78 -20.70 -0.82
N ASP A 51 -4.15 -20.07 0.19
CA ASP A 51 -3.44 -18.81 0.01
C ASP A 51 -2.37 -18.92 -1.10
N ILE A 52 -1.57 -19.99 -1.10
CA ILE A 52 -0.51 -20.23 -2.11
C ILE A 52 -1.05 -20.29 -3.53
N LYS A 53 -2.26 -20.81 -3.74
CA LYS A 53 -2.86 -20.96 -5.09
C LYS A 53 -3.32 -19.63 -5.67
N ASP A 54 -3.74 -18.70 -4.82
CA ASP A 54 -4.35 -17.44 -5.24
C ASP A 54 -3.34 -16.28 -5.24
N GLY A 55 -2.05 -16.54 -5.00
CA GLY A 55 -1.03 -15.48 -4.90
C GLY A 55 -1.11 -14.69 -3.59
N LYS A 56 -1.77 -15.27 -2.59
CA LYS A 56 -1.86 -14.75 -1.23
C LYS A 56 -0.86 -15.50 -0.36
N LEU A 57 -0.18 -14.81 0.54
CA LEU A 57 0.80 -15.38 1.44
C LEU A 57 0.47 -14.91 2.84
N SER A 58 -0.04 -15.81 3.67
CA SER A 58 -0.23 -15.56 5.10
C SER A 58 0.97 -16.08 5.89
N PHE A 59 1.39 -15.28 6.86
CA PHE A 59 2.46 -15.60 7.81
C PHE A 59 1.92 -15.34 9.21
N GLU A 60 1.89 -16.38 10.03
CA GLU A 60 1.58 -16.25 11.45
C GLU A 60 2.87 -16.13 12.24
N THR A 61 2.98 -15.08 13.06
CA THR A 61 4.09 -14.84 13.98
C THR A 61 3.57 -14.74 15.41
N ASP A 62 4.46 -14.75 16.40
CA ASP A 62 4.14 -14.45 17.80
C ASP A 62 3.48 -13.09 18.02
N LYS A 63 3.58 -12.18 17.03
CA LYS A 63 2.97 -10.85 17.02
C LYS A 63 1.65 -10.76 16.23
N GLY A 64 1.18 -11.87 15.66
CA GLY A 64 -0.06 -11.99 14.90
C GLY A 64 0.15 -12.37 13.44
N THR A 65 -0.96 -12.38 12.69
CA THR A 65 -1.00 -12.79 11.28
C THR A 65 -0.76 -11.61 10.35
N THR A 66 0.17 -11.77 9.40
CA THR A 66 0.40 -10.85 8.28
C THR A 66 0.03 -11.55 6.98
N VAL A 67 -0.74 -10.89 6.14
CA VAL A 67 -1.20 -11.41 4.84
C VAL A 67 -0.70 -10.49 3.74
N ILE A 68 0.05 -11.03 2.78
CA ILE A 68 0.42 -10.37 1.54
C ILE A 68 -0.49 -10.91 0.45
N ASP A 69 -1.23 -10.05 -0.23
CA ASP A 69 -2.14 -10.41 -1.31
C ASP A 69 -1.67 -9.74 -2.60
N ALA A 70 -1.16 -10.58 -3.52
CA ALA A 70 -0.76 -10.16 -4.87
C ALA A 70 -1.77 -10.64 -5.94
N SER A 71 -2.93 -11.16 -5.55
CA SER A 71 -3.97 -11.61 -6.49
C SER A 71 -4.48 -10.47 -7.36
N GLN A 72 -4.48 -9.23 -6.84
CA GLN A 72 -4.90 -8.03 -7.56
C GLN A 72 -3.86 -7.48 -8.55
N ASN A 73 -2.73 -8.15 -8.73
CA ASN A 73 -1.67 -7.75 -9.67
C ASN A 73 -2.10 -7.89 -11.14
N GLY A 74 -3.16 -8.66 -11.43
CA GLY A 74 -3.66 -8.91 -12.80
C GLY A 74 -4.59 -7.84 -13.39
N GLU A 75 -5.35 -7.10 -12.55
CA GLU A 75 -6.30 -6.07 -13.00
C GLU A 75 -5.87 -4.63 -12.64
N SER A 76 -5.26 -4.41 -11.46
CA SER A 76 -4.84 -3.07 -11.00
C SER A 76 -3.34 -2.93 -10.71
N GLY A 77 -2.55 -3.98 -10.96
CA GLY A 77 -1.11 -3.98 -10.67
C GLY A 77 -0.80 -3.66 -9.21
N SER A 78 -1.67 -4.08 -8.29
CA SER A 78 -1.62 -3.69 -6.88
C SER A 78 -1.28 -4.86 -5.95
N VAL A 79 -0.50 -4.57 -4.92
CA VAL A 79 -0.13 -5.51 -3.84
C VAL A 79 -0.67 -4.98 -2.53
N GLN A 80 -1.41 -5.80 -1.81
CA GLN A 80 -1.99 -5.46 -0.51
C GLN A 80 -1.28 -6.22 0.61
N ILE A 81 -1.04 -5.56 1.73
CA ILE A 81 -0.42 -6.12 2.93
C ILE A 81 -1.33 -5.81 4.11
N THR A 82 -1.93 -6.84 4.68
CA THR A 82 -2.76 -6.74 5.88
C THR A 82 -1.96 -7.24 7.08
N GLY A 83 -1.75 -6.39 8.07
CA GLY A 83 -1.09 -6.76 9.31
C GLY A 83 -2.09 -6.93 10.47
N ASN A 84 -1.55 -7.16 11.67
CA ASN A 84 -2.36 -7.29 12.87
C ASN A 84 -2.99 -5.93 13.28
N GLY A 85 -4.14 -5.94 13.96
CA GLY A 85 -4.78 -4.72 14.46
C GLY A 85 -5.42 -3.84 13.37
N GLY A 86 -5.90 -4.45 12.28
CA GLY A 86 -6.63 -3.73 11.22
C GLY A 86 -5.77 -2.87 10.29
N GLN A 87 -4.44 -2.92 10.42
CA GLN A 87 -3.54 -2.23 9.50
C GLN A 87 -3.62 -2.84 8.09
N ASN A 88 -3.77 -2.01 7.09
CA ASN A 88 -3.81 -2.45 5.70
C ASN A 88 -3.03 -1.46 4.84
N VAL A 89 -2.06 -1.95 4.09
CA VAL A 89 -1.21 -1.16 3.19
C VAL A 89 -1.36 -1.70 1.78
N THR A 90 -1.77 -0.87 0.85
CA THR A 90 -1.92 -1.20 -0.57
C THR A 90 -0.94 -0.38 -1.39
N PHE A 91 -0.15 -1.04 -2.23
CA PHE A 91 0.69 -0.42 -3.26
C PHE A 91 0.04 -0.66 -4.62
N GLY A 92 0.06 0.31 -5.52
CA GLY A 92 -0.52 0.14 -6.85
C GLY A 92 0.07 1.10 -7.88
N ALA A 93 -0.13 0.79 -9.16
CA ALA A 93 0.27 1.65 -10.28
C ALA A 93 -0.70 2.83 -10.51
N GLU A 94 -1.96 2.67 -10.08
CA GLU A 94 -3.01 3.67 -10.18
C GLU A 94 -3.14 4.49 -8.88
N ALA A 95 -4.01 5.51 -8.88
CA ALA A 95 -4.31 6.26 -7.67
C ALA A 95 -5.00 5.37 -6.62
N PRO A 96 -4.94 5.72 -5.32
CA PRO A 96 -5.65 4.98 -4.29
C PRO A 96 -7.13 4.81 -4.65
N LYS A 97 -7.63 3.58 -4.54
CA LYS A 97 -9.06 3.29 -4.70
C LYS A 97 -9.85 4.11 -3.66
N ASP A 98 -11.04 4.58 -4.01
CA ASP A 98 -11.90 5.38 -3.12
C ASP A 98 -11.23 6.63 -2.55
N LEU A 99 -10.54 7.39 -3.42
CA LEU A 99 -9.94 8.66 -3.04
C LEU A 99 -11.02 9.62 -2.46
N PRO A 100 -10.80 10.26 -1.31
CA PRO A 100 -11.76 11.22 -0.77
C PRO A 100 -11.95 12.41 -1.71
N SER A 101 -13.17 12.96 -1.77
CA SER A 101 -13.50 14.09 -2.66
C SER A 101 -12.71 15.38 -2.37
N TRP A 102 -12.08 15.47 -1.20
CA TRP A 102 -11.24 16.60 -0.80
C TRP A 102 -9.78 16.49 -1.29
N VAL A 103 -9.41 15.36 -1.89
CA VAL A 103 -8.09 15.11 -2.48
C VAL A 103 -8.27 15.02 -4.01
N PRO A 104 -7.93 16.07 -4.77
CA PRO A 104 -8.14 16.07 -6.22
C PRO A 104 -7.02 15.32 -6.96
N ILE A 105 -7.39 14.67 -8.07
CA ILE A 105 -6.44 14.16 -9.06
C ILE A 105 -6.36 15.18 -10.20
N TYR A 106 -5.14 15.60 -10.56
CA TYR A 106 -4.94 16.56 -11.64
C TYR A 106 -5.50 16.02 -12.97
N PRO A 107 -6.40 16.75 -13.67
CA PRO A 107 -7.02 16.28 -14.90
C PRO A 107 -6.00 15.97 -15.99
N GLY A 108 -6.18 14.86 -16.70
CA GLY A 108 -5.28 14.46 -17.80
C GLY A 108 -3.88 14.01 -17.37
N SER A 109 -3.61 13.91 -16.06
CA SER A 109 -2.35 13.39 -15.56
C SER A 109 -2.24 11.87 -15.66
N ALA A 110 -1.00 11.38 -15.74
CA ALA A 110 -0.67 9.97 -15.62
C ALA A 110 -0.19 9.67 -14.20
N VAL A 111 -0.90 8.80 -13.48
CA VAL A 111 -0.47 8.31 -12.17
C VAL A 111 0.72 7.38 -12.34
N GLN A 112 1.74 7.55 -11.49
CA GLN A 112 3.01 6.83 -11.53
C GLN A 112 3.21 5.89 -10.34
N GLY A 113 2.16 5.73 -9.54
CA GLY A 113 2.13 4.84 -8.40
C GLY A 113 1.45 5.47 -7.19
N ALA A 114 0.97 4.60 -6.31
CA ALA A 114 0.33 4.96 -5.07
C ALA A 114 0.66 3.99 -3.94
N MET A 115 0.54 4.51 -2.73
CA MET A 115 0.54 3.79 -1.47
C MET A 115 -0.67 4.26 -0.68
N ASP A 116 -1.46 3.35 -0.14
CA ASP A 116 -2.61 3.63 0.70
C ASP A 116 -2.54 2.79 1.97
N SER A 117 -2.55 3.44 3.13
CA SER A 117 -2.45 2.82 4.42
C SER A 117 -3.68 3.17 5.25
N THR A 118 -4.38 2.17 5.77
CA THR A 118 -5.47 2.33 6.73
C THR A 118 -5.14 1.63 8.04
N SER A 119 -5.56 2.22 9.15
CA SER A 119 -5.44 1.67 10.50
C SER A 119 -6.61 2.14 11.37
N ASP A 120 -6.60 1.76 12.64
CA ASP A 120 -7.56 2.26 13.63
C ASP A 120 -7.42 3.76 13.91
N GLU A 121 -6.27 4.36 13.58
CA GLU A 121 -6.00 5.78 13.79
C GLU A 121 -6.49 6.65 12.62
N GLY A 122 -6.68 6.05 11.45
CA GLY A 122 -7.11 6.76 10.24
C GLY A 122 -6.56 6.16 8.95
N ARG A 123 -6.62 6.95 7.89
CA ARG A 123 -6.08 6.65 6.56
C ARG A 123 -4.93 7.59 6.26
N THR A 124 -3.85 7.08 5.69
CA THR A 124 -2.75 7.88 5.14
C THR A 124 -2.43 7.29 3.77
N ALA A 125 -2.48 8.10 2.73
CA ALA A 125 -2.14 7.64 1.40
C ALA A 125 -1.32 8.68 0.64
N SER A 126 -0.57 8.22 -0.34
CA SER A 126 0.21 9.04 -1.23
C SER A 126 0.16 8.51 -2.65
N PHE A 127 0.18 9.40 -3.62
CA PHE A 127 0.33 9.04 -5.02
C PHE A 127 1.12 10.10 -5.77
N ALA A 128 1.85 9.64 -6.79
CA ALA A 128 2.59 10.51 -7.69
C ALA A 128 1.90 10.54 -9.05
N LEU A 129 1.92 11.70 -9.70
CA LEU A 129 1.42 11.85 -11.06
C LEU A 129 2.36 12.73 -11.88
N SER A 130 2.23 12.64 -13.20
CA SER A 130 2.90 13.52 -14.15
C SER A 130 1.91 14.12 -15.13
N THR A 131 2.21 15.32 -15.60
CA THR A 131 1.46 16.03 -16.66
C THR A 131 2.43 16.83 -17.53
N ASP A 132 2.01 17.11 -18.76
CA ASP A 132 2.72 17.99 -19.69
C ASP A 132 2.43 19.49 -19.42
N ASP A 133 1.48 19.80 -18.54
CA ASP A 133 1.16 21.17 -18.13
C ASP A 133 2.26 21.80 -17.27
N GLY A 134 2.27 23.13 -17.19
CA GLY A 134 3.29 23.90 -16.46
C GLY A 134 3.15 23.80 -14.94
N VAL A 135 4.28 23.96 -14.22
CA VAL A 135 4.32 23.92 -12.74
C VAL A 135 3.33 24.91 -12.11
N ASP A 136 3.24 26.14 -12.64
CA ASP A 136 2.35 27.17 -12.09
C ASP A 136 0.86 26.83 -12.28
N ASP A 137 0.50 26.15 -13.37
CA ASP A 137 -0.87 25.71 -13.63
C ASP A 137 -1.27 24.62 -12.64
N VAL A 138 -0.38 23.64 -12.41
CA VAL A 138 -0.58 22.56 -11.44
C VAL A 138 -0.67 23.11 -10.01
N VAL A 139 0.20 24.06 -9.63
CA VAL A 139 0.13 24.73 -8.32
C VAL A 139 -1.20 25.47 -8.14
N SER A 140 -1.63 26.21 -9.16
CA SER A 140 -2.87 27.00 -9.09
C SER A 140 -4.11 26.12 -9.00
N TYR A 141 -4.12 25.00 -9.74
CA TYR A 141 -5.17 24.00 -9.69
C TYR A 141 -5.33 23.43 -8.27
N TYR A 142 -4.25 22.90 -7.70
CA TYR A 142 -4.30 22.30 -6.36
C TYR A 142 -4.65 23.33 -5.29
N GLU A 143 -4.12 24.54 -5.36
CA GLU A 143 -4.49 25.60 -4.40
C GLU A 143 -6.00 25.89 -4.44
N THR A 144 -6.59 25.94 -5.63
CA THR A 144 -8.02 26.23 -5.83
C THR A 144 -8.89 25.08 -5.33
N GLU A 145 -8.60 23.85 -5.75
CA GLU A 145 -9.40 22.69 -5.40
C GLU A 145 -9.34 22.37 -3.91
N LEU A 146 -8.17 22.50 -3.28
CA LEU A 146 -8.02 22.27 -1.85
C LEU A 146 -8.78 23.33 -1.02
N LYS A 147 -8.82 24.59 -1.47
CA LYS A 147 -9.65 25.63 -0.85
C LYS A 147 -11.14 25.37 -1.05
N ASN A 148 -11.55 24.94 -2.25
CA ASN A 148 -12.93 24.56 -2.56
C ASN A 148 -13.39 23.37 -1.70
N ALA A 149 -12.47 22.47 -1.35
CA ALA A 149 -12.70 21.36 -0.43
C ALA A 149 -12.76 21.78 1.06
N GLY A 150 -12.62 23.08 1.35
CA GLY A 150 -12.73 23.64 2.69
C GLY A 150 -11.45 23.55 3.53
N LEU A 151 -10.28 23.38 2.90
CA LEU A 151 -9.00 23.35 3.61
C LEU A 151 -8.38 24.74 3.71
N LYS A 152 -7.70 24.99 4.83
CA LYS A 152 -6.77 26.12 4.99
C LYS A 152 -5.48 25.78 4.27
N VAL A 153 -5.25 26.42 3.12
CA VAL A 153 -4.10 26.16 2.25
C VAL A 153 -2.97 27.16 2.52
N THR A 154 -1.78 26.63 2.82
CA THR A 154 -0.50 27.34 2.78
C THR A 154 0.21 26.99 1.49
N LYS A 155 0.71 28.01 0.79
CA LYS A 155 1.47 27.86 -0.46
C LYS A 155 2.88 28.37 -0.29
N ASN A 156 3.85 27.58 -0.73
CA ASN A 156 5.25 27.97 -0.83
C ASN A 156 5.76 27.63 -2.23
N VAL A 157 6.23 28.63 -2.97
CA VAL A 157 6.79 28.44 -4.31
C VAL A 157 8.26 28.80 -4.24
N MET A 158 9.11 27.91 -4.73
CA MET A 158 10.56 28.05 -4.70
C MET A 158 11.10 28.01 -6.12
N GLU A 159 12.23 28.70 -6.32
CA GLU A 159 12.98 28.65 -7.56
C GLU A 159 14.44 28.41 -7.20
N ALA A 160 14.99 27.27 -7.62
CA ALA A 160 16.37 26.88 -7.34
C ALA A 160 17.00 26.30 -8.61
N ALA A 161 18.22 26.72 -8.93
CA ALA A 161 18.95 26.27 -10.13
C ALA A 161 18.16 26.39 -11.45
N GLY A 162 17.29 27.41 -11.57
CA GLY A 162 16.43 27.62 -12.74
C GLY A 162 15.25 26.63 -12.83
N GLN A 163 15.04 25.79 -11.82
CA GLN A 163 13.88 24.93 -11.70
C GLN A 163 12.91 25.50 -10.68
N ARG A 164 11.65 25.65 -11.11
CA ARG A 164 10.54 26.12 -10.28
C ARG A 164 9.86 24.93 -9.62
N SER A 165 9.53 25.04 -8.34
CA SER A 165 8.79 24.05 -7.57
C SER A 165 7.75 24.71 -6.66
N GLY A 166 6.70 23.97 -6.35
CA GLY A 166 5.63 24.39 -5.45
C GLY A 166 5.39 23.37 -4.36
N MET A 167 5.11 23.84 -3.16
CA MET A 167 4.64 23.04 -2.05
C MET A 167 3.35 23.66 -1.52
N LEU A 168 2.28 22.86 -1.48
CA LEU A 168 1.00 23.24 -0.90
C LEU A 168 0.76 22.35 0.32
N SER A 169 0.27 22.95 1.39
CA SER A 169 -0.18 22.23 2.59
C SER A 169 -1.60 22.67 2.91
N GLY A 170 -2.54 21.74 2.97
CA GLY A 170 -3.94 21.98 3.31
C GLY A 170 -4.32 21.28 4.60
N THR A 171 -5.02 21.97 5.50
CA THR A 171 -5.54 21.39 6.75
C THR A 171 -6.99 21.79 6.97
N SER A 172 -7.86 20.84 7.37
CA SER A 172 -9.24 21.13 7.75
C SER A 172 -9.34 21.83 9.11
N ASP A 173 -10.48 22.49 9.38
CA ASP A 173 -10.69 23.20 10.66
C ASP A 173 -10.62 22.30 11.90
N ASP A 174 -11.00 21.03 11.77
CA ASP A 174 -10.95 20.02 12.83
C ASP A 174 -9.60 19.28 12.90
N GLU A 175 -8.63 19.66 12.06
CA GLU A 175 -7.30 19.05 11.94
C GLU A 175 -7.29 17.54 11.66
N LYS A 176 -8.44 16.97 11.26
CA LYS A 176 -8.56 15.55 10.92
C LYS A 176 -8.11 15.24 9.50
N ARG A 177 -8.19 16.22 8.59
CA ARG A 177 -7.77 16.07 7.19
C ARG A 177 -6.58 16.98 6.93
N THR A 178 -5.48 16.37 6.48
CA THR A 178 -4.29 17.10 6.03
C THR A 178 -3.84 16.58 4.67
N VAL A 179 -3.31 17.47 3.84
CA VAL A 179 -2.70 17.11 2.55
C VAL A 179 -1.47 17.97 2.33
N THR A 180 -0.44 17.35 1.78
CA THR A 180 0.73 18.02 1.23
C THR A 180 0.85 17.66 -0.24
N VAL A 181 1.00 18.66 -1.09
CA VAL A 181 1.24 18.50 -2.53
C VAL A 181 2.59 19.13 -2.85
N ILE A 182 3.52 18.32 -3.34
CA ILE A 182 4.86 18.75 -3.78
C ILE A 182 4.88 18.67 -5.30
N ILE A 183 5.19 19.78 -5.96
CA ILE A 183 5.13 19.96 -7.41
C ILE A 183 6.49 20.42 -7.89
N GLY A 184 7.00 19.83 -8.96
CA GLY A 184 8.27 20.23 -9.55
C GLY A 184 8.45 19.70 -10.96
N ALA A 185 9.37 20.32 -11.70
CA ALA A 185 9.74 19.84 -13.03
C ALA A 185 10.75 18.68 -12.91
N GLN A 186 10.44 17.54 -13.55
CA GLN A 186 11.35 16.40 -13.67
C GLN A 186 11.18 15.77 -15.07
N ASP A 187 12.29 15.40 -15.71
CA ASP A 187 12.30 14.72 -17.02
C ASP A 187 11.50 15.45 -18.11
N GLY A 188 11.47 16.80 -18.05
CA GLY A 188 10.75 17.64 -19.00
C GLY A 188 9.23 17.73 -18.78
N LYS A 189 8.70 17.09 -17.74
CA LYS A 189 7.28 17.13 -17.33
C LYS A 189 7.12 17.76 -15.96
N THR A 190 5.90 18.16 -15.63
CA THR A 190 5.56 18.51 -14.25
C THR A 190 5.16 17.24 -13.51
N GLN A 191 5.80 16.98 -12.38
CA GLN A 191 5.40 15.94 -11.45
C GLN A 191 4.77 16.54 -10.21
N ALA A 192 3.75 15.87 -9.69
CA ALA A 192 3.16 16.16 -8.39
C ALA A 192 3.14 14.90 -7.53
N SER A 193 3.57 15.04 -6.28
CA SER A 193 3.41 14.03 -5.24
C SER A 193 2.41 14.54 -4.22
N ILE A 194 1.33 13.79 -4.04
CA ILE A 194 0.24 14.11 -3.13
C ILE A 194 0.37 13.13 -1.96
N ASN A 195 0.44 13.64 -0.74
CA ASN A 195 0.35 12.86 0.48
C ASN A 195 -0.78 13.41 1.34
N PHE A 196 -1.71 12.57 1.76
CA PHE A 196 -2.83 12.99 2.58
C PHE A 196 -3.04 12.05 3.77
N GLN A 197 -3.63 12.61 4.82
CA GLN A 197 -4.03 11.88 6.02
C GLN A 197 -5.45 12.28 6.41
N GLU A 198 -6.23 11.28 6.83
CA GLU A 198 -7.57 11.41 7.38
C GLU A 198 -7.63 10.65 8.71
N LYS A 199 -7.69 11.36 9.82
CA LYS A 199 -7.83 10.77 11.16
C LYS A 199 -9.29 10.42 11.46
N LYS A 200 -9.51 9.34 12.20
CA LYS A 200 -10.85 8.97 12.69
C LYS A 200 -11.40 9.97 13.72
#